data_AF-A0A0G0LVU2-F1
#
_entry.id   AF-A0A0G0LVU2-F1
#
_cell.length_a   1.000
_cell.length_b   1.000
_cell.length_c   1.000
_cell.angle_alpha   90.00
_cell.angle_beta   90.00
_cell.angle_gamma   90.00
#
_symmetry.space_group_name_H-M   'P 1'
#
loop_
_entity.id
_entity.type
_entity.pdbx_description
1 polymer ?
#
loop_
_entity_poly.entity_id
_entity_poly.type
_entity_poly.pdbx_seq_one_letter_code
_entity_poly.pdbx_strand_id
1 'polypeptide(L)'
;MKREQFDTQEEMEKASGDLATLNAVLSARRSAYAKDKKARLNEFYFLNGRYFTDCFGQVQTVSIRVGNTQRSFSPTDLIYDLPKVMDELEFRAQIRRFFADWLETRSSHCDIPTERVKCGECGETWNINNCHDAVSIQDDKIFPLDNYIGKTIKEVRADYNKRDDAVYHMRDGIRHDRFIDLRPKPGYSSLKMNERGWAGKEEGITDDYVIQEGDEARFVVWKYYHKSCNNERLGWLAYQFFKEIFSSAGFEQFDLLQIPNQYGSFSYRGPWFEVQTEIGTITIGWRKRVINIEWPTIGQDLLPLFKDEDVTKSECNIHAWTEEKAIEYLSKIHDNVSQAVR
;
A
#
# COMPACT_ATOMS: atom_id res chain seq x y z
N MET A 1 25.92 -17.53 1.10
CA MET A 1 25.72 -17.95 -0.30
C MET A 1 26.74 -17.22 -1.16
N LYS A 2 27.51 -17.95 -1.98
CA LYS A 2 28.38 -17.35 -3.00
C LYS A 2 27.50 -16.82 -4.14
N ARG A 3 27.98 -15.82 -4.89
CA ARG A 3 27.23 -15.19 -5.99
C ARG A 3 26.71 -16.19 -7.03
N GLU A 4 27.53 -17.17 -7.39
CA GLU A 4 27.17 -18.24 -8.35
C GLU A 4 25.95 -19.07 -7.92
N GLN A 5 25.60 -19.06 -6.63
CA GLN A 5 24.50 -19.83 -6.06
C GLN A 5 23.16 -19.07 -6.05
N PHE A 6 23.11 -17.81 -6.52
CA PHE A 6 21.89 -16.99 -6.46
C PHE A 6 21.74 -15.92 -7.54
N ASP A 7 22.78 -15.66 -8.33
CA ASP A 7 22.82 -14.60 -9.35
C ASP A 7 23.06 -15.17 -10.75
N THR A 8 22.45 -16.31 -11.05
CA THR A 8 22.45 -16.99 -12.36
C THR A 8 21.03 -17.26 -12.81
N GLN A 9 20.80 -17.35 -14.13
CA GLN A 9 19.49 -17.69 -14.70
C GLN A 9 19.03 -19.07 -14.24
N GLU A 10 19.92 -20.07 -14.25
CA GLU A 10 19.64 -21.43 -13.78
C GLU A 10 19.12 -21.49 -12.33
N GLU A 11 19.78 -20.78 -11.40
CA GLU A 11 19.34 -20.75 -10.01
C GLU A 11 18.02 -20.00 -9.84
N MET A 12 17.78 -18.93 -10.60
CA MET A 12 16.48 -18.25 -10.63
C MET A 12 15.36 -19.15 -11.19
N GLU A 13 15.65 -19.95 -12.22
CA GLU A 13 14.68 -20.89 -12.80
C GLU A 13 14.30 -21.98 -11.80
N LYS A 14 15.31 -22.57 -11.16
CA LYS A 14 15.13 -23.56 -10.11
C LYS A 14 14.32 -22.98 -8.94
N ALA A 15 14.66 -21.77 -8.50
CA ALA A 15 13.97 -21.10 -7.41
C ALA A 15 12.51 -20.75 -7.78
N SER A 16 12.21 -20.49 -9.05
CA SER A 16 10.85 -20.23 -9.54
C SER A 16 9.93 -21.47 -9.52
N GLY A 17 10.39 -22.62 -9.01
CA GLY A 17 9.55 -23.79 -8.74
C GLY A 17 8.92 -23.81 -7.35
N ASP A 18 9.45 -23.04 -6.39
CA ASP A 18 9.04 -23.07 -4.99
C ASP A 18 9.18 -21.69 -4.34
N LEU A 19 8.15 -21.23 -3.63
CA LEU A 19 8.12 -19.88 -3.10
C LEU A 19 9.16 -19.66 -1.99
N ALA A 20 9.43 -20.66 -1.15
CA ALA A 20 10.43 -20.55 -0.08
C ALA A 20 11.84 -20.40 -0.66
N THR A 21 12.17 -21.22 -1.67
CA THR A 21 13.44 -21.17 -2.40
C THR A 21 13.60 -19.84 -3.14
N LEU A 22 12.54 -19.35 -3.80
CA LEU A 22 12.53 -18.03 -4.43
C LEU A 22 12.81 -16.91 -3.43
N ASN A 23 12.10 -16.88 -2.30
CA ASN A 23 12.30 -15.89 -1.25
C ASN A 23 13.74 -15.91 -0.70
N ALA A 24 14.33 -17.11 -0.54
CA ALA A 24 15.72 -17.26 -0.10
C ALA A 24 16.73 -16.68 -1.10
N VAL A 25 16.55 -16.95 -2.41
CA VAL A 25 17.38 -16.39 -3.48
C VAL A 25 17.26 -14.86 -3.53
N LEU A 26 16.03 -14.33 -3.50
CA LEU A 26 15.79 -12.88 -3.51
C LEU A 26 16.40 -12.18 -2.27
N SER A 27 16.31 -12.81 -1.10
CA SER A 27 16.93 -12.31 0.13
C SER A 27 18.46 -12.29 0.04
N ALA A 28 19.07 -13.33 -0.54
CA ALA A 28 20.51 -13.39 -0.76
C ALA A 28 20.99 -12.33 -1.75
N ARG A 29 20.22 -12.07 -2.82
CA ARG A 29 20.47 -10.98 -3.78
C ARG A 29 20.51 -9.63 -3.07
N ARG A 30 19.47 -9.26 -2.32
CA ARG A 30 19.43 -8.01 -1.54
C ARG A 30 20.59 -7.90 -0.55
N SER A 31 20.89 -9.00 0.14
CA SER A 31 21.98 -9.06 1.13
C SER A 31 23.36 -8.88 0.50
N ALA A 32 23.58 -9.41 -0.71
CA ALA A 32 24.85 -9.28 -1.41
C ALA A 32 25.13 -7.83 -1.77
N TYR A 33 24.15 -7.11 -2.33
CA TYR A 33 24.28 -5.69 -2.63
C TYR A 33 24.47 -4.83 -1.37
N ALA A 34 23.76 -5.15 -0.28
CA ALA A 34 23.93 -4.43 0.99
C ALA A 34 25.35 -4.56 1.57
N LYS A 35 26.02 -5.70 1.37
CA LYS A 35 27.40 -5.95 1.82
C LYS A 35 28.45 -5.29 0.92
N ASP A 36 28.23 -5.31 -0.38
CA ASP A 36 29.12 -4.70 -1.36
C ASP A 36 28.30 -3.86 -2.35
N LYS A 37 28.15 -2.56 -2.05
CA LYS A 37 27.40 -1.61 -2.87
C LYS A 37 27.97 -1.44 -4.30
N LYS A 38 29.15 -1.99 -4.59
CA LYS A 38 29.77 -1.98 -5.92
C LYS A 38 29.48 -3.25 -6.71
N ALA A 39 29.01 -4.33 -6.07
CA ALA A 39 28.65 -5.57 -6.74
C ALA A 39 27.30 -5.40 -7.46
N ARG A 40 27.34 -5.09 -8.76
CA ARG A 40 26.14 -5.11 -9.62
C ARG A 40 25.74 -6.56 -9.87
N LEU A 41 24.48 -6.88 -9.58
CA LEU A 41 23.86 -8.18 -9.84
C LEU A 41 23.36 -8.27 -11.28
N ASN A 42 23.16 -9.49 -11.76
CA ASN A 42 22.50 -9.73 -13.05
C ASN A 42 21.00 -9.39 -12.94
N GLU A 43 20.41 -8.95 -14.04
CA GLU A 43 19.00 -8.55 -14.08
C GLU A 43 18.16 -9.65 -14.72
N PHE A 44 17.04 -9.98 -14.11
CA PHE A 44 16.22 -11.13 -14.49
C PHE A 44 14.75 -10.76 -14.51
N TYR A 45 14.05 -11.17 -15.56
CA TYR A 45 12.61 -11.26 -15.62
C TYR A 45 12.21 -12.67 -15.20
N PHE A 46 11.28 -12.82 -14.25
CA PHE A 46 10.94 -14.14 -13.70
C PHE A 46 9.44 -14.30 -13.44
N LEU A 47 9.02 -15.56 -13.22
CA LEU A 47 7.63 -15.99 -13.19
C LEU A 47 6.88 -15.54 -14.45
N ASN A 48 7.40 -15.97 -15.61
CA ASN A 48 6.84 -15.66 -16.93
C ASN A 48 6.82 -14.15 -17.21
N GLY A 49 7.83 -13.43 -16.71
CA GLY A 49 7.98 -11.99 -16.87
C GLY A 49 7.08 -11.13 -15.99
N ARG A 50 6.35 -11.69 -15.02
CA ARG A 50 5.53 -10.90 -14.08
C ARG A 50 6.37 -10.01 -13.18
N TYR A 51 7.59 -10.42 -12.88
CA TYR A 51 8.52 -9.69 -12.05
C TYR A 51 9.85 -9.46 -12.73
N PHE A 52 10.56 -8.44 -12.24
CA PHE A 52 11.91 -8.06 -12.63
C PHE A 52 12.75 -7.89 -11.36
N THR A 53 13.97 -8.43 -11.35
CA THR A 53 14.99 -8.06 -10.36
C THR A 53 16.03 -7.15 -10.99
N ASP A 54 16.30 -6.01 -10.38
CA ASP A 54 17.32 -5.08 -10.85
C ASP A 54 18.74 -5.45 -10.37
N CYS A 55 19.73 -4.69 -10.84
CA CYS A 55 21.14 -4.87 -10.46
C CYS A 55 21.46 -4.61 -8.97
N PHE A 56 20.47 -4.19 -8.16
CA PHE A 56 20.57 -3.98 -6.71
C PHE A 56 19.84 -5.09 -5.92
N GLY A 57 19.24 -6.06 -6.61
CA GLY A 57 18.47 -7.14 -6.01
C GLY A 57 17.07 -6.72 -5.55
N GLN A 58 16.59 -5.53 -5.94
CA GLN A 58 15.22 -5.10 -5.68
C GLN A 58 14.28 -5.82 -6.64
N VAL A 59 13.07 -6.10 -6.18
CA VAL A 59 12.04 -6.77 -6.98
C VAL A 59 11.00 -5.74 -7.40
N GLN A 60 10.59 -5.82 -8.66
CA GLN A 60 9.61 -4.91 -9.22
C GLN A 60 8.58 -5.72 -10.02
N THR A 61 7.30 -5.32 -9.97
CA THR A 61 6.28 -5.88 -10.86
C THR A 61 6.43 -5.29 -12.24
N VAL A 62 6.36 -6.10 -13.29
CA VAL A 62 6.42 -5.64 -14.67
C VAL A 62 5.01 -5.44 -15.20
N SER A 63 4.79 -4.30 -15.84
CA SER A 63 3.57 -4.06 -16.58
C SER A 63 3.85 -3.43 -17.94
N ILE A 64 2.98 -3.75 -18.89
CA ILE A 64 3.06 -3.32 -20.28
C ILE A 64 1.93 -2.34 -20.54
N ARG A 65 2.28 -1.18 -21.11
CA ARG A 65 1.31 -0.21 -21.63
C ARG A 65 1.24 -0.32 -23.15
N VAL A 66 0.02 -0.49 -23.67
CA VAL A 66 -0.23 -0.59 -25.12
C VAL A 66 -0.83 0.73 -25.61
N GLY A 67 -0.09 1.45 -26.46
CA GLY A 67 -0.50 2.75 -26.99
C GLY A 67 -0.77 3.81 -25.91
N ASN A 68 -1.75 4.68 -26.15
CA ASN A 68 -2.14 5.76 -25.22
C ASN A 68 -3.12 5.31 -24.13
N THR A 69 -3.38 4.01 -23.99
CA THR A 69 -4.32 3.51 -22.96
C THR A 69 -3.82 3.88 -21.56
N GLN A 70 -4.73 4.16 -20.62
CA GLN A 70 -4.36 4.33 -19.21
C GLN A 70 -4.18 2.98 -18.48
N ARG A 71 -4.40 1.86 -19.18
CA ARG A 71 -4.35 0.52 -18.61
C ARG A 71 -2.95 -0.08 -18.75
N SER A 72 -2.55 -0.80 -17.72
CA SER A 72 -1.32 -1.57 -17.69
C SER A 72 -1.68 -3.05 -17.57
N PHE A 73 -1.01 -3.89 -18.35
CA PHE A 73 -1.26 -5.33 -18.43
C PHE A 73 -0.06 -6.09 -17.86
N SER A 74 -0.29 -7.25 -17.25
CA SER A 74 0.82 -8.15 -16.95
C SER A 74 1.36 -8.75 -18.26
N PRO A 75 2.68 -8.98 -18.41
CA PRO A 75 3.22 -9.61 -19.61
C PRO A 75 2.54 -10.93 -19.98
N THR A 76 2.17 -11.74 -18.99
CA THR A 76 1.47 -13.01 -19.19
C THR A 76 0.03 -12.86 -19.68
N ASP A 77 -0.61 -11.70 -19.45
CA ASP A 77 -1.97 -11.43 -19.94
C ASP A 77 -1.94 -11.19 -21.46
N LEU A 78 -0.75 -10.89 -22.00
CA LEU A 78 -0.51 -10.55 -23.39
C LEU A 78 0.22 -11.66 -24.15
N ILE A 79 1.12 -12.38 -23.48
CA ILE A 79 1.98 -13.40 -24.05
C ILE A 79 1.92 -14.65 -23.18
N TYR A 80 1.23 -15.67 -23.66
CA TYR A 80 0.94 -16.88 -22.88
C TYR A 80 2.16 -17.78 -22.64
N ASP A 81 3.18 -17.72 -23.50
CA ASP A 81 4.32 -18.66 -23.50
C ASP A 81 5.67 -17.97 -23.28
N LEU A 82 5.72 -17.07 -22.29
CA LEU A 82 7.01 -16.51 -21.85
C LEU A 82 7.79 -17.54 -21.02
N PRO A 83 9.10 -17.69 -21.25
CA PRO A 83 9.97 -18.49 -20.39
C PRO A 83 9.84 -18.09 -18.91
N LYS A 84 10.05 -19.05 -18.01
CA LYS A 84 9.93 -18.82 -16.56
C LYS A 84 10.90 -17.75 -16.07
N VAL A 85 12.13 -17.76 -16.58
CA VAL A 85 13.16 -16.74 -16.32
C VAL A 85 13.84 -16.36 -17.62
N MET A 86 14.15 -15.08 -17.76
CA MET A 86 14.87 -14.50 -18.90
C MET A 86 15.79 -13.40 -18.40
N ASP A 87 16.85 -13.11 -19.16
CA ASP A 87 17.56 -11.84 -19.02
C ASP A 87 16.80 -10.68 -19.71
N GLU A 88 17.32 -9.46 -19.59
CA GLU A 88 16.69 -8.28 -20.21
C GLU A 88 16.65 -8.34 -21.75
N LEU A 89 17.71 -8.85 -22.38
CA LEU A 89 17.80 -8.92 -23.84
C LEU A 89 16.79 -9.92 -24.40
N GLU A 90 16.70 -11.10 -23.79
CA GLU A 90 15.72 -12.13 -24.08
C GLU A 90 14.29 -11.61 -23.90
N PHE A 91 13.99 -11.00 -22.74
CA PHE A 91 12.67 -10.44 -22.48
C PHE A 91 12.29 -9.38 -23.53
N ARG A 92 13.17 -8.41 -23.80
CA ARG A 92 12.92 -7.38 -24.82
C ARG A 92 12.72 -7.97 -26.20
N ALA A 93 13.47 -9.00 -26.57
CA ALA A 93 13.33 -9.68 -27.85
C ALA A 93 11.95 -10.37 -27.95
N GLN A 94 11.47 -11.02 -26.88
CA GLN A 94 10.12 -11.59 -26.86
C GLN A 94 9.05 -10.50 -26.98
N ILE A 95 9.13 -9.43 -26.18
CA ILE A 95 8.12 -8.37 -26.21
C ILE A 95 8.03 -7.69 -27.59
N ARG A 96 9.17 -7.40 -28.23
CA ARG A 96 9.21 -6.76 -29.57
C ARG A 96 8.59 -7.61 -30.68
N ARG A 97 8.50 -8.94 -30.50
CA ARG A 97 7.84 -9.82 -31.48
C ARG A 97 6.33 -9.60 -31.52
N PHE A 98 5.73 -9.24 -30.40
CA PHE A 98 4.27 -9.10 -30.28
C PHE A 98 3.80 -7.65 -30.40
N PHE A 99 4.64 -6.70 -29.97
CA PHE A 99 4.30 -5.29 -29.94
C PHE A 99 5.43 -4.53 -30.64
N ALA A 100 5.10 -3.77 -31.69
CA ALA A 100 6.03 -2.87 -32.38
C ALA A 100 6.63 -1.81 -31.42
N ASP A 101 7.37 -0.83 -31.94
CA ASP A 101 8.18 0.16 -31.18
C ASP A 101 7.47 0.98 -30.08
N TRP A 102 6.14 0.88 -29.92
CA TRP A 102 5.34 1.63 -28.95
C TRP A 102 5.01 0.84 -27.68
N LEU A 103 6.05 0.43 -26.94
CA LEU A 103 5.90 -0.27 -25.68
C LEU A 103 6.68 0.39 -24.55
N GLU A 104 5.96 0.79 -23.51
CA GLU A 104 6.51 1.31 -22.26
C GLU A 104 6.44 0.18 -21.22
N THR A 105 7.60 -0.31 -20.79
CA THR A 105 7.69 -1.17 -19.60
C THR A 105 7.71 -0.29 -18.36
N ARG A 106 6.81 -0.57 -17.42
CA ARG A 106 6.81 0.07 -16.11
C ARG A 106 7.12 -0.96 -15.06
N SER A 107 7.93 -0.53 -14.11
CA SER A 107 8.33 -1.32 -12.97
C SER A 107 8.05 -0.53 -11.69
N SER A 108 7.45 -1.20 -10.72
CA SER A 108 7.16 -0.63 -9.40
C SER A 108 7.65 -1.59 -8.34
N HIS A 109 8.34 -1.05 -7.32
CA HIS A 109 8.79 -1.83 -6.17
C HIS A 109 7.66 -2.68 -5.61
N CYS A 110 7.94 -3.96 -5.42
CA CYS A 110 7.02 -4.87 -4.78
C CYS A 110 7.80 -5.82 -3.87
N ASP A 111 7.13 -6.28 -2.82
CA ASP A 111 7.62 -7.40 -2.02
C ASP A 111 6.75 -8.62 -2.29
N ILE A 112 7.41 -9.73 -2.53
CA ILE A 112 6.76 -11.03 -2.69
C ILE A 112 6.53 -11.58 -1.27
N PRO A 113 5.31 -12.01 -0.92
CA PRO A 113 5.07 -12.59 0.39
C PRO A 113 5.88 -13.89 0.57
N THR A 114 6.23 -14.18 1.82
CA THR A 114 6.74 -15.49 2.20
C THR A 114 5.61 -16.51 2.25
N GLU A 115 5.91 -17.78 2.00
CA GLU A 115 4.99 -18.91 2.06
C GLU A 115 4.31 -19.11 3.43
N ARG A 116 4.92 -18.59 4.51
CA ARG A 116 4.34 -18.63 5.85
C ARG A 116 3.16 -17.66 6.01
N VAL A 117 3.23 -16.49 5.38
CA VAL A 117 2.24 -15.44 5.57
C VAL A 117 0.95 -15.83 4.85
N LYS A 118 -0.18 -15.38 5.36
CA LYS A 118 -1.50 -15.64 4.81
C LYS A 118 -2.12 -14.37 4.24
N CYS A 119 -3.04 -14.54 3.29
CA CYS A 119 -3.92 -13.46 2.87
C CYS A 119 -4.72 -12.98 4.09
N GLY A 120 -4.70 -11.66 4.36
CA GLY A 120 -5.38 -11.07 5.51
C GLY A 120 -6.91 -11.12 5.46
N GLU A 121 -7.49 -11.58 4.34
CA GLU A 121 -8.94 -11.70 4.15
C GLU A 121 -9.37 -13.19 4.09
N CYS A 122 -8.93 -13.95 3.09
CA CYS A 122 -9.34 -15.35 2.92
C CYS A 122 -8.53 -16.36 3.75
N GLY A 123 -7.42 -15.94 4.37
CA GLY A 123 -6.56 -16.81 5.20
C GLY A 123 -5.72 -17.83 4.43
N GLU A 124 -5.81 -17.86 3.10
CA GLU A 124 -4.99 -18.75 2.27
C GLU A 124 -3.51 -18.39 2.33
N THR A 125 -2.65 -19.41 2.29
CA THR A 125 -1.19 -19.25 2.26
C THR A 125 -0.69 -18.92 0.86
N TRP A 126 0.44 -18.20 0.79
CA TRP A 126 1.10 -17.90 -0.47
C TRP A 126 1.93 -19.10 -0.98
N ASN A 127 1.91 -19.30 -2.28
CA ASN A 127 2.74 -20.25 -3.00
C ASN A 127 3.14 -19.66 -4.36
N ILE A 128 3.96 -20.39 -5.11
CA ILE A 128 4.52 -19.89 -6.37
C ILE A 128 3.44 -19.54 -7.41
N ASN A 129 2.29 -20.21 -7.37
CA ASN A 129 1.20 -20.05 -8.32
C ASN A 129 0.27 -18.88 -7.98
N ASN A 130 0.29 -18.32 -6.76
CA ASN A 130 -0.58 -17.19 -6.38
C ASN A 130 0.18 -15.97 -5.86
N CYS A 131 1.49 -16.05 -5.59
CA CYS A 131 2.27 -14.93 -5.05
C CYS A 131 2.26 -13.66 -5.94
N HIS A 132 1.99 -13.82 -7.24
CA HIS A 132 1.83 -12.73 -8.20
C HIS A 132 0.53 -11.94 -8.07
N ASP A 133 -0.45 -12.47 -7.35
CA ASP A 133 -1.71 -11.78 -7.05
C ASP A 133 -1.63 -10.97 -5.74
N ALA A 134 -0.46 -10.96 -5.08
CA ALA A 134 -0.28 -10.29 -3.82
C ALA A 134 -0.33 -8.76 -3.95
N VAL A 135 -1.19 -8.14 -3.14
CA VAL A 135 -1.21 -6.71 -2.84
C VAL A 135 -0.72 -6.53 -1.42
N SER A 136 0.36 -5.78 -1.23
CA SER A 136 0.88 -5.44 0.10
C SER A 136 0.31 -4.11 0.59
N ILE A 137 0.02 -4.05 1.89
CA ILE A 137 -0.35 -2.84 2.61
C ILE A 137 0.62 -2.67 3.76
N GLN A 138 1.29 -1.53 3.77
CA GLN A 138 2.24 -1.14 4.79
C GLN A 138 1.57 -0.22 5.81
N ASP A 139 1.81 -0.49 7.10
CA ASP A 139 1.37 0.35 8.21
C ASP A 139 2.50 0.53 9.24
N ASP A 140 2.59 1.68 9.87
CA ASP A 140 3.55 1.96 10.95
C ASP A 140 2.80 1.94 12.28
N LYS A 141 3.06 0.91 13.09
CA LYS A 141 2.35 0.67 14.35
C LYS A 141 3.28 0.71 15.55
N ILE A 142 2.78 1.22 16.66
CA ILE A 142 3.43 1.15 17.96
C ILE A 142 2.76 0.02 18.73
N PHE A 143 3.57 -0.93 19.21
CA PHE A 143 3.11 -2.06 20.01
C PHE A 143 3.69 -1.96 21.42
N PRO A 144 2.85 -2.10 22.47
CA PRO A 144 3.36 -2.29 23.82
C PRO A 144 4.09 -3.63 23.92
N LEU A 145 5.15 -3.67 24.73
CA LEU A 145 5.99 -4.86 24.91
C LEU A 145 5.81 -5.53 26.29
N ASP A 146 4.71 -5.27 26.98
CA ASP A 146 4.46 -5.80 28.34
C ASP A 146 4.55 -7.34 28.42
N ASN A 147 4.08 -8.04 27.37
CA ASN A 147 4.16 -9.50 27.27
C ASN A 147 5.59 -10.05 27.03
N TYR A 148 6.57 -9.16 26.90
CA TYR A 148 7.97 -9.48 26.63
C TYR A 148 8.92 -8.99 27.72
N ILE A 149 8.42 -8.49 28.86
CA ILE A 149 9.28 -8.07 29.99
C ILE A 149 10.24 -9.19 30.36
N GLY A 150 11.52 -8.87 30.46
CA GLY A 150 12.60 -9.83 30.75
C GLY A 150 13.16 -10.57 29.53
N LYS A 151 12.53 -10.47 28.35
CA LYS A 151 13.10 -10.95 27.08
C LYS A 151 13.95 -9.87 26.41
N THR A 152 14.84 -10.28 25.53
CA THR A 152 15.66 -9.39 24.70
C THR A 152 14.89 -8.91 23.45
N ILE A 153 15.29 -7.77 22.87
CA ILE A 153 14.77 -7.31 21.56
C ILE A 153 14.92 -8.40 20.48
N LYS A 154 16.04 -9.14 20.49
CA LYS A 154 16.25 -10.26 19.58
C LYS A 154 15.17 -11.33 19.68
N GLU A 155 14.78 -11.68 20.90
CA GLU A 155 13.70 -12.64 21.16
C GLU A 155 12.33 -12.09 20.75
N VAL A 156 12.07 -10.80 21.00
CA VAL A 156 10.85 -10.11 20.51
C VAL A 156 10.77 -10.22 18.99
N ARG A 157 11.84 -9.86 18.27
CA ARG A 157 11.91 -9.97 16.81
C ARG A 157 11.70 -11.41 16.35
N ALA A 158 12.30 -12.38 17.03
CA ALA A 158 12.13 -13.80 16.71
C ALA A 158 10.67 -14.26 16.89
N ASP A 159 9.98 -13.80 17.93
CA ASP A 159 8.57 -14.13 18.20
C ASP A 159 7.64 -13.48 17.17
N TYR A 160 7.82 -12.20 16.85
CA TYR A 160 7.06 -11.55 15.76
C TYR A 160 7.35 -12.18 14.39
N ASN A 161 8.59 -12.63 14.16
CA ASN A 161 8.97 -13.38 12.98
C ASN A 161 8.37 -14.79 12.93
N LYS A 162 7.58 -15.25 13.90
CA LYS A 162 6.81 -16.51 13.79
C LYS A 162 5.38 -16.30 13.30
N ARG A 163 4.90 -15.06 13.31
CA ARG A 163 3.53 -14.73 12.91
C ARG A 163 3.30 -14.99 11.42
N ASP A 164 2.07 -15.35 11.09
CA ASP A 164 1.58 -15.65 9.74
C ASP A 164 0.55 -14.63 9.24
N ASP A 165 0.13 -13.66 10.06
CA ASP A 165 -0.85 -12.64 9.68
C ASP A 165 -0.25 -11.41 8.97
N ALA A 166 1.06 -11.20 9.11
CA ALA A 166 1.82 -10.13 8.45
C ALA A 166 3.33 -10.38 8.54
N VAL A 167 4.11 -9.60 7.78
CA VAL A 167 5.55 -9.45 8.03
C VAL A 167 5.77 -8.23 8.91
N TYR A 168 6.53 -8.43 10.00
CA TYR A 168 6.79 -7.41 11.00
C TYR A 168 8.27 -7.01 10.97
N HIS A 169 8.52 -5.74 10.62
CA HIS A 169 9.85 -5.16 10.67
C HIS A 169 9.93 -4.17 11.81
N MET A 170 10.51 -4.59 12.94
CA MET A 170 10.81 -3.70 14.05
C MET A 170 11.79 -2.62 13.60
N ARG A 171 11.43 -1.34 13.75
CA ARG A 171 12.35 -0.21 13.56
C ARG A 171 13.39 -0.20 14.68
N ASP A 172 14.51 0.46 14.44
CA ASP A 172 15.50 0.64 15.49
C ASP A 172 14.95 1.52 16.63
N GLY A 173 15.21 1.10 17.86
CA GLY A 173 14.87 1.82 19.08
C GLY A 173 13.62 1.31 19.81
N ILE A 174 13.47 1.80 21.04
CA ILE A 174 12.36 1.55 21.96
C ILE A 174 11.84 2.90 22.43
N ARG A 175 10.53 3.02 22.59
CA ARG A 175 9.93 4.16 23.26
C ARG A 175 9.62 3.82 24.71
N HIS A 176 10.01 4.69 25.62
CA HIS A 176 9.65 4.61 27.03
C HIS A 176 9.71 6.02 27.64
N ASP A 177 8.82 6.33 28.58
CA ASP A 177 8.70 7.65 29.20
C ASP A 177 9.95 8.15 29.94
N ARG A 178 10.72 7.25 30.57
CA ARG A 178 12.04 7.56 31.15
C ARG A 178 13.05 8.18 30.17
N PHE A 179 12.86 8.00 28.86
CA PHE A 179 13.72 8.59 27.84
C PHE A 179 13.21 9.96 27.37
N ILE A 180 12.06 10.43 27.87
CA ILE A 180 11.54 11.76 27.54
C ILE A 180 12.49 12.82 28.10
N ASP A 181 12.96 13.69 27.20
CA ASP A 181 13.80 14.84 27.53
C ASP A 181 13.20 16.12 26.97
N LEU A 182 12.57 16.91 27.85
CA LEU A 182 11.89 18.16 27.52
C LEU A 182 12.81 19.39 27.58
N ARG A 183 14.13 19.19 27.78
CA ARG A 183 15.09 20.29 27.69
C ARG A 183 15.09 20.85 26.26
N PRO A 184 15.27 22.17 26.09
CA PRO A 184 15.43 22.76 24.77
C PRO A 184 16.67 22.20 24.07
N LYS A 185 16.57 21.92 22.78
CA LYS A 185 17.71 21.50 21.97
C LYS A 185 18.69 22.68 21.84
N PRO A 186 20.01 22.49 22.04
CA PRO A 186 20.99 23.56 21.89
C PRO A 186 20.84 24.27 20.53
N GLY A 187 20.64 25.59 20.56
CA GLY A 187 20.41 26.42 19.37
C GLY A 187 18.95 26.54 18.89
N TYR A 188 18.00 25.80 19.48
CA TYR A 188 16.59 25.80 19.07
C TYR A 188 15.67 25.83 20.29
N SER A 189 15.25 27.03 20.72
CA SER A 189 14.44 27.21 21.94
C SER A 189 13.06 26.54 21.87
N SER A 190 12.48 26.39 20.68
CA SER A 190 11.17 25.74 20.47
C SER A 190 11.23 24.21 20.35
N LEU A 191 12.40 23.64 20.09
CA LEU A 191 12.56 22.19 19.90
C LEU A 191 13.02 21.52 21.19
N LYS A 192 12.44 20.36 21.51
CA LYS A 192 12.83 19.53 22.64
C LYS A 192 13.86 18.49 22.22
N MET A 193 14.70 18.05 23.16
CA MET A 193 15.72 17.02 22.91
C MET A 193 15.09 15.67 22.53
N ASN A 194 14.08 15.20 23.27
CA ASN A 194 13.36 13.96 22.99
C ASN A 194 11.94 13.99 23.60
N GLU A 195 11.02 14.76 23.04
CA GLU A 195 9.64 14.86 23.58
C GLU A 195 8.85 13.54 23.50
N ARG A 196 9.27 12.61 22.63
CA ARG A 196 8.52 11.39 22.33
C ARG A 196 9.10 10.14 23.01
N GLY A 197 10.19 10.26 23.76
CA GLY A 197 10.79 9.18 24.53
C GLY A 197 11.36 8.03 23.71
N TRP A 198 11.75 8.24 22.45
CA TRP A 198 12.40 7.19 21.64
C TRP A 198 13.90 7.15 21.96
N ALA A 199 14.42 5.97 22.27
CA ALA A 199 15.82 5.70 22.52
C ALA A 199 16.34 4.64 21.52
N GLY A 200 17.55 4.81 21.02
CA GLY A 200 18.18 3.95 20.02
C GLY A 200 19.51 3.37 20.50
N LYS A 201 20.39 3.06 19.54
CA LYS A 201 21.68 2.41 19.82
C LYS A 201 22.61 3.28 20.69
N GLU A 202 22.52 4.60 20.56
CA GLU A 202 23.33 5.54 21.35
C GLU A 202 22.98 5.47 22.85
N GLU A 203 21.73 5.14 23.16
CA GLU A 203 21.22 4.90 24.52
C GLU A 203 21.34 3.44 24.98
N GLY A 204 22.06 2.60 24.23
CA GLY A 204 22.27 1.18 24.56
C GLY A 204 21.12 0.25 24.14
N ILE A 205 20.14 0.74 23.36
CA ILE A 205 19.08 -0.09 22.81
C ILE A 205 19.64 -0.91 21.65
N THR A 206 20.07 -2.13 21.95
CA THR A 206 20.63 -3.11 21.00
C THR A 206 19.80 -4.39 21.01
N ASP A 207 20.17 -5.37 20.17
CA ASP A 207 19.46 -6.66 20.12
C ASP A 207 19.45 -7.40 21.47
N ASP A 208 20.43 -7.14 22.34
CA ASP A 208 20.57 -7.72 23.68
C ASP A 208 19.87 -6.88 24.78
N TYR A 209 19.26 -5.74 24.43
CA TYR A 209 18.49 -4.94 25.37
C TYR A 209 17.31 -5.77 25.90
N VAL A 210 17.22 -5.87 27.23
CA VAL A 210 16.14 -6.57 27.93
C VAL A 210 14.95 -5.62 28.12
N ILE A 211 13.80 -6.03 27.60
CA ILE A 211 12.54 -5.31 27.68
C ILE A 211 12.14 -5.08 29.14
N GLN A 212 11.71 -3.86 29.41
CA GLN A 212 11.25 -3.38 30.71
C GLN A 212 9.77 -3.00 30.64
N GLU A 213 9.13 -2.91 31.80
CA GLU A 213 7.74 -2.46 31.91
C GLU A 213 7.58 -1.07 31.29
N GLY A 214 6.54 -0.88 30.46
CA GLY A 214 6.28 0.39 29.76
C GLY A 214 7.09 0.61 28.48
N ASP A 215 7.94 -0.34 28.06
CA ASP A 215 8.59 -0.28 26.75
C ASP A 215 7.57 -0.50 25.61
N GLU A 216 7.71 0.30 24.57
CA GLU A 216 6.97 0.19 23.31
C GLU A 216 7.94 0.08 22.13
N ALA A 217 7.53 -0.64 21.08
CA ALA A 217 8.31 -0.75 19.85
C ALA A 217 7.49 -0.31 18.63
N ARG A 218 8.16 0.39 17.71
CA ARG A 218 7.59 0.70 16.40
C ARG A 218 7.89 -0.42 15.42
N PHE A 219 6.86 -0.90 14.75
CA PHE A 219 6.96 -1.88 13.68
C PHE A 219 6.39 -1.30 12.38
N VAL A 220 7.09 -1.57 11.28
CA VAL A 220 6.47 -1.55 9.96
C VAL A 220 5.80 -2.90 9.75
N VAL A 221 4.48 -2.90 9.58
CA VAL A 221 3.66 -4.10 9.42
C VAL A 221 3.22 -4.19 7.97
N TRP A 222 3.56 -5.28 7.31
CA TRP A 222 3.23 -5.56 5.92
C TRP A 222 2.18 -6.66 5.87
N LYS A 223 0.95 -6.29 5.55
CA LYS A 223 -0.15 -7.23 5.31
C LYS A 223 -0.25 -7.53 3.84
N TYR A 224 -0.57 -8.77 3.49
CA TYR A 224 -0.73 -9.20 2.11
C TYR A 224 -2.15 -9.68 1.88
N TYR A 225 -2.67 -9.38 0.70
CA TYR A 225 -4.01 -9.77 0.28
C TYR A 225 -3.95 -10.24 -1.17
N HIS A 226 -4.77 -11.22 -1.54
CA HIS A 226 -5.10 -11.44 -2.95
C HIS A 226 -5.74 -10.17 -3.53
N LYS A 227 -5.55 -9.90 -4.82
CA LYS A 227 -6.07 -8.67 -5.44
C LYS A 227 -7.60 -8.61 -5.37
N SER A 228 -8.27 -9.73 -5.59
CA SER A 228 -9.73 -9.86 -5.44
C SER A 228 -10.16 -9.58 -3.99
N CYS A 229 -9.53 -10.25 -3.01
CA CYS A 229 -9.79 -10.05 -1.59
C CYS A 229 -9.59 -8.59 -1.16
N ASN A 230 -8.49 -7.95 -1.58
CA ASN A 230 -8.26 -6.56 -1.24
C ASN A 230 -9.29 -5.63 -1.88
N ASN A 231 -9.73 -5.93 -3.11
CA ASN A 231 -10.76 -5.14 -3.78
C ASN A 231 -12.11 -5.25 -3.04
N GLU A 232 -12.52 -6.46 -2.64
CA GLU A 232 -13.73 -6.67 -1.85
C GLU A 232 -13.65 -5.93 -0.50
N ARG A 233 -12.53 -6.08 0.21
CA ARG A 233 -12.26 -5.39 1.47
C ARG A 233 -12.32 -3.87 1.34
N LEU A 234 -11.66 -3.30 0.32
CA LEU A 234 -11.69 -1.87 0.05
C LEU A 234 -13.07 -1.38 -0.35
N GLY A 235 -13.82 -2.17 -1.14
CA GLY A 235 -15.20 -1.88 -1.50
C GLY A 235 -16.10 -1.78 -0.27
N TRP A 236 -16.01 -2.78 0.62
CA TRP A 236 -16.78 -2.79 1.87
C TRP A 236 -16.40 -1.64 2.80
N LEU A 237 -15.10 -1.37 3.01
CA LEU A 237 -14.65 -0.26 3.84
C LEU A 237 -15.11 1.11 3.30
N ALA A 238 -15.00 1.32 1.99
CA ALA A 238 -15.44 2.56 1.37
C ALA A 238 -16.97 2.71 1.44
N TYR A 239 -17.72 1.61 1.28
CA TYR A 239 -19.18 1.60 1.44
C TYR A 239 -19.58 2.03 2.85
N GLN A 240 -18.99 1.43 3.90
CA GLN A 240 -19.31 1.81 5.29
C GLN A 240 -18.98 3.28 5.56
N PHE A 241 -17.80 3.73 5.13
CA PHE A 241 -17.35 5.11 5.29
C PHE A 241 -18.32 6.11 4.65
N PHE A 242 -18.68 5.94 3.38
CA PHE A 242 -19.58 6.87 2.71
C PHE A 242 -21.03 6.75 3.19
N LYS A 243 -21.47 5.56 3.59
CA LYS A 243 -22.78 5.40 4.22
C LYS A 243 -22.90 6.21 5.52
N GLU A 244 -21.87 6.19 6.36
CA GLU A 244 -21.83 6.96 7.60
C GLU A 244 -21.80 8.47 7.34
N ILE A 245 -21.02 8.91 6.34
CA ILE A 245 -21.01 10.31 5.90
C ILE A 245 -22.41 10.78 5.48
N PHE A 246 -23.11 10.04 4.61
CA PHE A 246 -24.44 10.43 4.14
C PHE A 246 -25.47 10.44 5.27
N SER A 247 -25.44 9.42 6.13
CA SER A 247 -26.31 9.37 7.32
C SER A 247 -26.08 10.56 8.24
N SER A 248 -24.82 10.90 8.50
CA SER A 248 -24.44 12.03 9.36
C SER A 248 -24.76 13.38 8.72
N ALA A 249 -24.80 13.43 7.38
CA ALA A 249 -25.15 14.64 6.65
C ALA A 249 -26.65 14.96 6.63
N GLY A 250 -27.51 14.04 7.12
CA GLY A 250 -28.96 14.24 7.23
C GLY A 250 -29.79 13.52 6.16
N PHE A 251 -29.17 12.74 5.28
CA PHE A 251 -29.89 11.94 4.28
C PHE A 251 -30.57 10.75 4.95
N GLU A 252 -31.90 10.65 4.80
CA GLU A 252 -32.68 9.57 5.42
C GLU A 252 -32.88 8.36 4.49
N GLN A 253 -32.90 8.60 3.17
CA GLN A 253 -33.18 7.57 2.16
C GLN A 253 -32.15 7.66 1.04
N PHE A 254 -31.19 6.74 1.05
CA PHE A 254 -30.18 6.70 0.01
C PHE A 254 -29.65 5.30 -0.26
N ASP A 255 -29.30 5.05 -1.52
CA ASP A 255 -28.68 3.81 -2.00
C ASP A 255 -27.31 4.10 -2.59
N LEU A 256 -26.29 3.36 -2.16
CA LEU A 256 -24.93 3.46 -2.69
C LEU A 256 -24.70 2.41 -3.78
N LEU A 257 -24.67 2.84 -5.04
CA LEU A 257 -24.28 2.00 -6.15
C LEU A 257 -22.77 2.11 -6.39
N GLN A 258 -22.05 1.01 -6.21
CA GLN A 258 -20.61 0.97 -6.46
C GLN A 258 -20.29 1.18 -7.95
N ILE A 259 -19.39 2.12 -8.24
CA ILE A 259 -18.87 2.38 -9.59
C ILE A 259 -17.33 2.31 -9.61
N PRO A 260 -16.69 2.11 -10.78
CA PRO A 260 -15.24 2.16 -10.89
C PRO A 260 -14.68 3.48 -10.36
N ASN A 261 -13.51 3.42 -9.70
CA ASN A 261 -12.81 4.63 -9.26
C ASN A 261 -12.51 5.53 -10.46
N GLN A 262 -13.03 6.75 -10.46
CA GLN A 262 -12.92 7.66 -11.60
C GLN A 262 -11.60 8.45 -11.63
N TYR A 263 -10.73 8.27 -10.64
CA TYR A 263 -9.44 8.95 -10.56
C TYR A 263 -8.25 8.05 -10.88
N GLY A 264 -8.30 6.78 -10.45
CA GLY A 264 -7.17 5.86 -10.53
C GLY A 264 -7.59 4.40 -10.53
N SER A 265 -6.64 3.51 -10.20
CA SER A 265 -6.93 2.08 -10.09
C SER A 265 -7.83 1.79 -8.87
N PHE A 266 -8.60 0.69 -8.94
CA PHE A 266 -9.45 0.23 -7.84
C PHE A 266 -8.67 0.06 -6.52
N SER A 267 -7.42 -0.42 -6.61
CA SER A 267 -6.51 -0.58 -5.48
C SER A 267 -6.21 0.73 -4.73
N TYR A 268 -6.50 1.88 -5.34
CA TYR A 268 -6.27 3.20 -4.78
C TYR A 268 -7.50 3.70 -4.00
N ARG A 269 -7.60 3.28 -2.72
CA ARG A 269 -8.69 3.63 -1.78
C ARG A 269 -10.10 3.13 -2.17
N GLY A 270 -10.17 2.11 -3.03
CA GLY A 270 -11.43 1.44 -3.34
C GLY A 270 -12.24 2.13 -4.43
N PRO A 271 -13.51 1.71 -4.60
CA PRO A 271 -14.42 2.23 -5.61
C PRO A 271 -14.94 3.62 -5.26
N TRP A 272 -15.59 4.24 -6.24
CA TRP A 272 -16.48 5.39 -6.01
C TRP A 272 -17.92 4.89 -5.91
N PHE A 273 -18.84 5.76 -5.53
CA PHE A 273 -20.25 5.44 -5.40
C PHE A 273 -21.09 6.48 -6.12
N GLU A 274 -22.08 6.02 -6.86
CA GLU A 274 -23.21 6.82 -7.29
C GLU A 274 -24.31 6.64 -6.23
N VAL A 275 -24.61 7.71 -5.51
CA VAL A 275 -25.53 7.71 -4.38
C VAL A 275 -26.85 8.31 -4.83
N GLN A 276 -27.87 7.47 -4.90
CA GLN A 276 -29.23 7.89 -5.21
C GLN A 276 -29.88 8.39 -3.91
N THR A 277 -30.37 9.63 -3.90
CA THR A 277 -30.94 10.29 -2.71
C THR A 277 -32.29 10.94 -3.04
N GLU A 278 -32.99 11.44 -2.03
CA GLU A 278 -34.25 12.17 -2.17
C GLU A 278 -34.12 13.51 -2.94
N ILE A 279 -32.91 14.07 -3.06
CA ILE A 279 -32.65 15.34 -3.77
C ILE A 279 -31.98 15.15 -5.15
N GLY A 280 -31.72 13.90 -5.54
CA GLY A 280 -31.03 13.55 -6.80
C GLY A 280 -29.83 12.62 -6.58
N THR A 281 -29.00 12.49 -7.62
CA THR A 281 -27.83 11.62 -7.63
C THR A 281 -26.57 12.42 -7.26
N ILE A 282 -25.80 11.87 -6.31
CA ILE A 282 -24.49 12.40 -5.91
C ILE A 282 -23.43 11.33 -6.18
N THR A 283 -22.40 11.67 -6.95
CA THR A 283 -21.22 10.80 -7.11
C THR A 283 -20.18 11.16 -6.06
N ILE A 284 -19.71 10.18 -5.31
CA ILE A 284 -18.72 10.39 -4.23
C ILE A 284 -17.59 9.37 -4.30
N GLY A 285 -16.37 9.80 -3.99
CA GLY A 285 -15.26 8.88 -3.83
C GLY A 285 -13.93 9.54 -3.50
N TRP A 286 -12.94 8.71 -3.15
CA TRP A 286 -11.60 9.20 -2.88
C TRP A 286 -10.87 9.62 -4.17
N ARG A 287 -10.41 10.87 -4.19
CA ARG A 287 -9.52 11.43 -5.20
C ARG A 287 -8.20 11.85 -4.55
N LYS A 288 -7.16 11.04 -4.73
CA LYS A 288 -5.91 11.17 -3.95
C LYS A 288 -6.12 11.12 -2.43
N ARG A 289 -6.03 12.29 -1.82
CA ARG A 289 -6.12 12.54 -0.38
C ARG A 289 -7.37 13.33 0.01
N VAL A 290 -8.23 13.64 -0.95
CA VAL A 290 -9.48 14.37 -0.75
C VAL A 290 -10.66 13.48 -1.17
N ILE A 291 -11.83 13.78 -0.63
CA ILE A 291 -13.11 13.20 -1.03
C ILE A 291 -13.68 14.12 -2.10
N ASN A 292 -13.95 13.57 -3.28
CA ASN A 292 -14.61 14.26 -4.38
C ASN A 292 -16.11 14.01 -4.28
N ILE A 293 -16.90 15.09 -4.31
CA ILE A 293 -18.36 15.06 -4.27
C ILE A 293 -18.85 15.76 -5.54
N GLU A 294 -19.67 15.10 -6.33
CA GLU A 294 -20.26 15.63 -7.55
C GLU A 294 -21.78 15.49 -7.54
N TRP A 295 -22.50 16.47 -8.07
CA TRP A 295 -23.97 16.49 -8.07
C TRP A 295 -24.56 16.80 -9.45
N PRO A 296 -24.29 15.98 -10.49
CA PRO A 296 -24.63 16.32 -11.86
C PRO A 296 -26.14 16.45 -12.12
N THR A 297 -27.00 15.86 -11.28
CA THR A 297 -28.45 15.79 -11.53
C THR A 297 -29.31 16.66 -10.60
N ILE A 298 -28.73 17.37 -9.63
CA ILE A 298 -29.53 18.20 -8.68
C ILE A 298 -30.15 19.41 -9.39
N GLY A 299 -29.61 19.83 -10.55
CA GLY A 299 -30.22 20.85 -11.41
C GLY A 299 -30.21 22.27 -10.83
N GLN A 300 -29.51 22.49 -9.70
CA GLN A 300 -29.33 23.79 -9.05
C GLN A 300 -27.85 24.18 -9.03
N ASP A 301 -27.57 25.48 -9.09
CA ASP A 301 -26.22 26.00 -8.86
C ASP A 301 -25.93 26.06 -7.35
N LEU A 302 -25.16 25.08 -6.89
CA LEU A 302 -24.77 24.95 -5.47
C LEU A 302 -23.43 25.63 -5.17
N LEU A 303 -22.71 26.14 -6.18
CA LEU A 303 -21.41 26.78 -5.99
C LEU A 303 -21.45 27.96 -5.00
N PRO A 304 -22.51 28.80 -4.96
CA PRO A 304 -22.63 29.87 -3.97
C PRO A 304 -22.59 29.41 -2.50
N LEU A 305 -22.99 28.16 -2.20
CA LEU A 305 -22.95 27.58 -0.85
C LEU A 305 -21.51 27.43 -0.33
N PHE A 306 -20.54 27.39 -1.25
CA PHE A 306 -19.14 27.09 -0.96
C PHE A 306 -18.21 28.25 -1.32
N LYS A 307 -18.73 29.47 -1.50
CA LYS A 307 -17.94 30.62 -1.96
C LYS A 307 -16.68 30.87 -1.12
N ASP A 308 -16.79 30.66 0.20
CA ASP A 308 -15.73 30.92 1.19
C ASP A 308 -14.76 29.73 1.40
N GLU A 309 -15.00 28.58 0.76
CA GLU A 309 -14.12 27.41 0.88
C GLU A 309 -12.92 27.51 -0.08
N ASP A 310 -11.70 27.51 0.46
CA ASP A 310 -10.46 27.51 -0.34
C ASP A 310 -10.06 26.07 -0.74
N VAL A 311 -10.90 25.48 -1.60
CA VAL A 311 -10.70 24.14 -2.15
C VAL A 311 -10.98 24.15 -3.65
N THR A 312 -10.53 23.11 -4.36
CA THR A 312 -10.96 22.92 -5.74
C THR A 312 -12.45 22.64 -5.77
N LYS A 313 -13.17 23.43 -6.56
CA LYS A 313 -14.61 23.36 -6.77
C LYS A 313 -14.93 23.80 -8.19
N SER A 314 -16.03 23.29 -8.73
CA SER A 314 -16.60 23.68 -10.02
C SER A 314 -18.12 23.76 -9.89
N GLU A 315 -18.84 24.04 -10.97
CA GLU A 315 -20.30 24.17 -10.97
C GLU A 315 -21.02 22.94 -10.37
N CYS A 316 -20.46 21.75 -10.56
CA CYS A 316 -21.06 20.49 -10.12
C CYS A 316 -20.16 19.63 -9.23
N ASN A 317 -19.08 20.17 -8.66
CA ASN A 317 -18.22 19.41 -7.74
C ASN A 317 -17.52 20.25 -6.66
N ILE A 318 -17.10 19.57 -5.60
CA ILE A 318 -16.21 20.11 -4.56
C ILE A 318 -15.33 19.01 -3.98
N HIS A 319 -14.11 19.38 -3.54
CA HIS A 319 -13.24 18.51 -2.77
C HIS A 319 -13.31 18.79 -1.27
N ALA A 320 -13.54 17.75 -0.47
CA ALA A 320 -13.39 17.78 0.98
C ALA A 320 -12.07 17.13 1.42
N TRP A 321 -11.32 17.80 2.28
CA TRP A 321 -10.02 17.30 2.77
C TRP A 321 -10.14 16.29 3.91
N THR A 322 -11.25 16.34 4.64
CA THR A 322 -11.53 15.48 5.78
C THR A 322 -12.95 14.95 5.70
N GLU A 323 -13.24 13.95 6.52
CA GLU A 323 -14.57 13.40 6.69
C GLU A 323 -15.56 14.45 7.18
N GLU A 324 -15.18 15.25 8.19
CA GLU A 324 -16.03 16.29 8.76
C GLU A 324 -16.40 17.35 7.72
N LYS A 325 -15.45 17.71 6.85
CA LYS A 325 -15.73 18.61 5.73
C LYS A 325 -16.64 17.98 4.68
N ALA A 326 -16.54 16.68 4.42
CA ALA A 326 -17.45 16.00 3.51
C ALA A 326 -18.89 16.00 4.07
N ILE A 327 -19.04 15.71 5.37
CA ILE A 327 -20.33 15.78 6.07
C ILE A 327 -20.88 17.21 6.02
N GLU A 328 -20.08 18.22 6.39
CA GLU A 328 -20.48 19.63 6.34
C GLU A 328 -21.00 20.03 4.95
N TYR A 329 -20.29 19.64 3.89
CA TYR A 329 -20.69 19.99 2.53
C TYR A 329 -21.96 19.29 2.09
N LEU A 330 -22.09 18.00 2.40
CA LEU A 330 -23.29 17.23 2.09
C LEU A 330 -24.51 17.74 2.87
N SER A 331 -24.36 18.14 4.13
CA SER A 331 -25.43 18.78 4.91
C SER A 331 -25.88 20.11 4.29
N LYS A 332 -24.94 20.97 3.88
CA LYS A 332 -25.29 22.23 3.19
C LYS A 332 -26.08 21.98 1.91
N ILE A 333 -25.70 20.96 1.13
CA ILE A 333 -26.41 20.56 -0.10
C ILE A 333 -27.81 20.05 0.26
N HIS A 334 -27.91 19.15 1.24
CA HIS A 334 -29.17 18.56 1.68
C HIS A 334 -30.17 19.61 2.18
N ASP A 335 -29.74 20.48 3.10
CA ASP A 335 -30.57 21.53 3.69
C ASP A 335 -31.06 22.51 2.63
N ASN A 336 -30.18 22.95 1.72
CA ASN A 336 -30.51 23.93 0.70
C ASN A 336 -31.56 23.40 -0.29
N VAL A 337 -31.37 22.18 -0.78
CA VAL A 337 -32.28 21.60 -1.79
C VAL A 337 -33.59 21.15 -1.14
N SER A 338 -33.54 20.55 0.06
CA SER A 338 -34.74 20.11 0.78
C SER A 338 -35.67 21.27 1.15
N GLN A 339 -35.12 22.45 1.46
CA GLN A 339 -35.91 23.65 1.71
C GLN A 339 -36.54 24.22 0.45
N ALA A 340 -35.92 24.05 -0.72
CA ALA A 340 -36.47 24.55 -2.00
C ALA A 340 -37.66 23.71 -2.51
N VAL A 341 -37.81 22.46 -2.04
CA VAL A 341 -38.89 21.54 -2.43
C VAL A 341 -40.12 21.64 -1.51
N ARG A 342 -39.98 22.29 -0.35
CA ARG A 342 -41.10 22.59 0.57
C ARG A 342 -41.72 23.94 0.26
#